data_AF-A0AAX1WZZ0-F1
#
_entry.id   AF-A0AAX1WZZ0-F1
#
_cell.length_a   1.000
_cell.length_b   1.000
_cell.length_c   1.000
_cell.angle_alpha   90.00
_cell.angle_beta   90.00
_cell.angle_gamma   90.00
#
_symmetry.space_group_name_H-M   'P 1'
#
loop_
_entity.id
_entity.type
_entity.pdbx_description
1 polymer ?
#
loop_
_entity_poly.entity_id
_entity_poly.type
_entity_poly.pdbx_seq_one_letter_code
_entity_poly.pdbx_strand_id
1 'polypeptide(L)'
;MATQLPRWAWAQAAVRHDPFGLGVASGDPVHDGVVLWTRVLPPADLAGAHAPWAGPLTVRWELADDAQFRHIVQQGTAMALPELGHSVHVEVAGLRPDRWYHYRFMLGDATSPVGRTRTTPAPDALPGRLPAARDRLLQALAQHPPRNTVLLGGDIHQNYVCNVMAPHGPHAHGAPRILASEFCGTSISSRAGTTQEKVDAIARHNPHVLLARCEERGYGLCDITPTRWTTTLRALRDPLNAGSAAYTLARFVVEDGRPGPQPA
;
A
#
# COMPACT_ATOMS: atom_id res chain seq x y z
N MET A 1 10.16 -37.59 -18.85
CA MET A 1 11.64 -37.58 -18.73
C MET A 1 12.05 -36.20 -18.27
N ALA A 2 12.50 -36.08 -17.02
CA ALA A 2 12.96 -34.81 -16.46
C ALA A 2 14.37 -34.51 -16.99
N THR A 3 14.50 -33.49 -17.83
CA THR A 3 15.79 -32.97 -18.27
C THR A 3 16.41 -32.18 -17.11
N GLN A 4 17.29 -32.84 -16.35
CA GLN A 4 18.18 -32.15 -15.42
C GLN A 4 19.14 -31.26 -16.22
N LEU A 5 19.08 -29.96 -15.98
CA LEU A 5 20.09 -29.03 -16.49
C LEU A 5 21.45 -29.36 -15.85
N PRO A 6 22.56 -29.26 -16.59
CA PRO A 6 23.84 -29.76 -16.07
C PRO A 6 24.49 -28.79 -15.08
N ARG A 7 25.38 -29.32 -14.24
CA ARG A 7 25.96 -28.67 -13.04
C ARG A 7 26.60 -27.28 -13.26
N TRP A 8 27.06 -26.97 -14.47
CA TRP A 8 27.63 -25.65 -14.81
C TRP A 8 26.57 -24.55 -15.00
N ALA A 9 25.29 -24.92 -15.16
CA ALA A 9 24.17 -23.95 -15.18
C ALA A 9 23.91 -23.34 -13.79
N TRP A 10 24.52 -23.91 -12.73
CA TRP A 10 24.37 -23.45 -11.35
C TRP A 10 25.54 -22.58 -10.88
N ALA A 11 26.60 -22.45 -11.68
CA ALA A 11 27.74 -21.62 -11.36
C ALA A 11 27.48 -20.18 -11.80
N GLN A 12 26.65 -19.46 -11.04
CA GLN A 12 26.65 -18.00 -11.10
C GLN A 12 27.92 -17.48 -10.44
N ALA A 13 28.59 -16.52 -11.09
CA ALA A 13 29.77 -15.86 -10.53
C ALA A 13 29.44 -15.33 -9.12
N ALA A 14 30.35 -15.52 -8.17
CA ALA A 14 30.20 -15.00 -6.81
C ALA A 14 29.87 -13.51 -6.86
N VAL A 15 28.74 -13.12 -6.25
CA VAL A 15 28.28 -11.73 -6.28
C VAL A 15 29.08 -10.97 -5.22
N ARG A 16 30.08 -10.19 -5.66
CA ARG A 16 31.01 -9.48 -4.75
C ARG A 16 30.44 -8.19 -4.15
N HIS A 17 29.17 -7.90 -4.41
CA HIS A 17 28.42 -6.73 -3.94
C HIS A 17 27.01 -7.16 -3.53
N ASP A 18 26.24 -6.30 -2.86
CA ASP A 18 24.83 -6.59 -2.58
C ASP A 18 23.99 -6.36 -3.86
N PRO A 19 23.49 -7.43 -4.51
CA PRO A 19 22.69 -7.28 -5.71
C PRO A 19 21.25 -6.82 -5.40
N PHE A 20 20.83 -6.81 -4.14
CA PHE A 20 19.47 -6.46 -3.73
C PHE A 20 19.40 -5.05 -3.11
N GLY A 21 20.24 -4.12 -3.57
CA GLY A 21 20.32 -2.76 -3.03
C GLY A 21 19.04 -1.92 -3.15
N LEU A 22 18.08 -2.31 -3.99
CA LEU A 22 16.72 -1.71 -4.03
C LEU A 22 15.73 -2.39 -3.07
N GLY A 23 16.18 -3.38 -2.32
CA GLY A 23 15.37 -4.17 -1.40
C GLY A 23 14.41 -5.12 -2.12
N VAL A 24 13.31 -5.40 -1.44
CA VAL A 24 12.25 -6.30 -1.88
C VAL A 24 10.90 -5.63 -1.69
N ALA A 25 9.92 -6.00 -2.51
CA ALA A 25 8.54 -5.53 -2.39
C ALA A 25 7.57 -6.69 -2.61
N SER A 26 6.34 -6.52 -2.14
CA SER A 26 5.24 -7.41 -2.47
C SER A 26 4.01 -6.56 -2.74
N GLY A 27 3.14 -7.01 -3.64
CA GLY A 27 2.00 -6.24 -4.11
C GLY A 27 0.92 -7.13 -4.72
N ASP A 28 -0.17 -6.50 -5.16
CA ASP A 28 -1.34 -7.16 -5.75
C ASP A 28 -1.79 -8.42 -5.00
N PRO A 29 -1.97 -8.36 -3.66
CA PRO A 29 -2.46 -9.52 -2.94
C PRO A 29 -3.89 -9.82 -3.38
N VAL A 30 -4.15 -11.11 -3.57
CA VAL A 30 -5.48 -11.69 -3.64
C VAL A 30 -5.64 -12.65 -2.46
N HIS A 31 -6.83 -13.20 -2.30
CA HIS A 31 -7.15 -14.06 -1.16
C HIS A 31 -6.28 -15.31 -1.08
N ASP A 32 -5.78 -15.80 -2.21
CA ASP A 32 -4.96 -17.00 -2.30
C ASP A 32 -3.60 -16.73 -2.93
N GLY A 33 -3.16 -15.47 -3.02
CA GLY A 33 -1.95 -15.16 -3.76
C GLY A 33 -1.40 -13.75 -3.57
N VAL A 34 -0.20 -13.54 -4.09
CA VAL A 34 0.52 -12.27 -4.02
C VAL A 34 1.63 -12.22 -5.06
N VAL A 35 2.01 -11.01 -5.48
CA VAL A 35 3.22 -10.77 -6.27
C VAL A 35 4.39 -10.47 -5.35
N LEU A 36 5.51 -11.18 -5.52
CA LEU A 36 6.79 -10.86 -4.89
C LEU A 36 7.71 -10.20 -5.92
N TRP A 37 8.43 -9.18 -5.49
CA TRP A 37 9.29 -8.38 -6.36
C TRP A 37 10.67 -8.11 -5.76
N THR A 38 11.67 -8.12 -6.62
CA THR A 38 12.98 -7.48 -6.39
C THR A 38 13.58 -7.04 -7.72
N ARG A 39 14.72 -6.35 -7.69
CA ARG A 39 15.51 -6.05 -8.87
C ARG A 39 16.97 -6.31 -8.57
N VAL A 40 17.59 -7.12 -9.42
CA VAL A 40 19.02 -7.42 -9.30
C VAL A 40 19.81 -6.24 -9.84
N LEU A 41 20.57 -5.59 -8.97
CA LEU A 41 21.45 -4.49 -9.32
C LEU A 41 22.84 -5.00 -9.68
N PRO A 42 23.45 -4.44 -10.72
CA PRO A 42 24.84 -4.71 -11.02
C PRO A 42 25.80 -4.09 -10.01
N PRO A 43 27.09 -4.48 -10.06
CA PRO A 43 28.15 -3.79 -9.33
C PRO A 43 28.10 -2.26 -9.56
N ALA A 44 28.39 -1.48 -8.51
CA ALA A 44 28.24 -0.02 -8.53
C ALA A 44 29.12 0.68 -9.58
N ASP A 45 30.29 0.12 -9.88
CA ASP A 45 31.20 0.55 -10.95
C ASP A 45 30.61 0.34 -12.36
N LEU A 46 29.57 -0.48 -12.47
CA LEU A 46 28.85 -0.75 -13.72
C LEU A 46 27.40 -0.22 -13.71
N ALA A 47 26.96 0.44 -12.65
CA ALA A 47 25.58 0.93 -12.49
C ALA A 47 25.17 2.00 -13.52
N GLY A 48 26.14 2.64 -14.18
CA GLY A 48 25.90 3.59 -15.28
C GLY A 48 26.00 2.97 -16.69
N ALA A 49 26.38 1.70 -16.81
CA ALA A 49 26.41 0.99 -18.09
C ALA A 49 25.01 0.41 -18.40
N HIS A 50 24.55 0.53 -19.64
CA HIS A 50 23.20 0.08 -20.03
C HIS A 50 22.96 -1.44 -19.92
N ALA A 51 23.98 -2.27 -19.65
CA ALA A 51 23.84 -3.69 -19.35
C ALA A 51 25.15 -4.33 -18.82
N PRO A 52 25.48 -4.19 -17.52
CA PRO A 52 26.55 -4.95 -16.86
C PRO A 52 26.45 -6.47 -17.02
N TRP A 53 25.21 -6.98 -17.09
CA TRP A 53 24.93 -8.37 -17.38
C TRP A 53 24.15 -8.46 -18.69
N ALA A 54 24.84 -8.93 -19.74
CA ALA A 54 24.23 -9.10 -21.06
C ALA A 54 23.20 -10.25 -21.12
N GLY A 55 23.20 -11.14 -20.11
CA GLY A 55 22.37 -12.33 -20.07
C GLY A 55 21.35 -12.34 -18.93
N PRO A 56 20.35 -13.24 -19.01
CA PRO A 56 19.34 -13.41 -17.98
C PRO A 56 19.92 -14.11 -16.74
N LEU A 57 19.45 -13.70 -15.56
CA LEU A 57 19.90 -14.25 -14.28
C LEU A 57 18.79 -15.09 -13.64
N THR A 58 19.12 -16.31 -13.19
CA THR A 58 18.20 -17.14 -12.41
C THR A 58 18.27 -16.73 -10.94
N VAL A 59 17.14 -16.27 -10.40
CA VAL A 59 16.99 -15.86 -9.00
C VAL A 59 16.10 -16.88 -8.29
N ARG A 60 16.58 -17.45 -7.18
CA ARG A 60 15.79 -18.30 -6.30
C ARG A 60 14.90 -17.45 -5.41
N TRP A 61 13.73 -17.95 -5.04
CA TRP A 61 12.84 -17.31 -4.09
C TRP A 61 12.23 -18.33 -3.13
N GLU A 62 11.94 -17.88 -1.92
CA GLU A 62 11.28 -18.67 -0.87
C GLU A 62 10.20 -17.82 -0.21
N LEU A 63 9.08 -18.46 0.15
CA LEU A 63 7.98 -17.94 0.95
C LEU A 63 7.77 -18.87 2.15
N ALA A 64 7.65 -18.32 3.35
CA ALA A 64 7.56 -19.05 4.61
C ALA A 64 6.47 -18.50 5.53
N ASP A 65 6.00 -19.32 6.47
CA ASP A 65 5.09 -18.91 7.55
C ASP A 65 5.84 -18.13 8.67
N ASP A 66 7.18 -18.18 8.71
CA ASP A 66 8.03 -17.54 9.73
C ASP A 66 9.23 -16.78 9.14
N ALA A 67 9.70 -15.76 9.86
CA ALA A 67 10.80 -14.90 9.43
C ALA A 67 12.17 -15.59 9.38
N GLN A 68 12.32 -16.73 10.06
CA GLN A 68 13.55 -17.52 10.08
C GLN A 68 13.59 -18.58 8.97
N PHE A 69 12.54 -18.67 8.15
CA PHE A 69 12.42 -19.62 7.04
C PHE A 69 12.55 -21.08 7.50
N ARG A 70 12.02 -21.41 8.69
CA ARG A 70 11.95 -22.80 9.20
C ARG A 70 10.81 -23.58 8.54
N HIS A 71 9.73 -22.89 8.19
CA HIS A 71 8.53 -23.45 7.59
C HIS A 71 8.29 -22.83 6.22
N ILE A 72 9.01 -23.34 5.21
CA ILE A 72 8.83 -22.94 3.81
C ILE A 72 7.44 -23.42 3.34
N VAL A 73 6.63 -22.46 2.90
CA VAL A 73 5.31 -22.68 2.31
C VAL A 73 5.43 -22.96 0.82
N GLN A 74 6.22 -22.14 0.11
CA GLN A 74 6.52 -22.31 -1.32
C GLN A 74 7.92 -21.79 -1.65
N GLN A 75 8.53 -22.30 -2.72
CA GLN A 75 9.82 -21.86 -3.22
C GLN A 75 9.96 -22.16 -4.71
N GLY A 76 10.87 -21.45 -5.37
CA GLY A 76 11.13 -21.68 -6.79
C GLY A 76 12.25 -20.82 -7.34
N THR A 77 12.25 -20.67 -8.66
CA THR A 77 13.19 -19.82 -9.40
C THR A 77 12.43 -18.91 -10.37
N ALA A 78 12.95 -17.72 -10.60
CA ALA A 78 12.47 -16.77 -11.59
C ALA A 78 13.64 -16.20 -12.40
N MET A 79 13.37 -15.79 -13.64
CA MET A 79 14.38 -15.20 -14.51
C MET A 79 14.33 -13.67 -14.41
N ALA A 80 15.44 -13.05 -14.03
CA ALA A 80 15.68 -11.62 -14.15
C ALA A 80 16.24 -11.35 -15.55
N LEU A 81 15.38 -10.88 -16.46
CA LEU A 81 15.73 -10.63 -17.85
C LEU A 81 16.33 -9.23 -18.04
N PRO A 82 17.38 -9.05 -18.87
CA PRO A 82 17.96 -7.73 -19.14
C PRO A 82 16.95 -6.73 -19.70
N GLU A 83 16.03 -7.20 -20.54
CA GLU A 83 15.01 -6.37 -21.20
C GLU A 83 14.00 -5.78 -20.19
N LEU A 84 13.89 -6.37 -19.01
CA LEU A 84 13.08 -5.90 -17.88
C LEU A 84 13.94 -5.26 -16.78
N GLY A 85 15.17 -4.87 -17.11
CA GLY A 85 16.13 -4.27 -16.20
C GLY A 85 16.54 -5.18 -15.04
N HIS A 86 16.54 -6.50 -15.26
CA HIS A 86 16.78 -7.53 -14.24
C HIS A 86 15.83 -7.44 -13.04
N SER A 87 14.61 -6.94 -13.26
CA SER A 87 13.53 -7.09 -12.29
C SER A 87 13.05 -8.54 -12.25
N VAL A 88 12.61 -8.95 -11.06
CA VAL A 88 12.05 -10.27 -10.78
C VAL A 88 10.62 -10.08 -10.30
N HIS A 89 9.68 -10.78 -10.94
CA HIS A 89 8.29 -10.83 -10.54
C HIS A 89 7.91 -12.30 -10.35
N VAL A 90 7.37 -12.63 -9.17
CA VAL A 90 6.89 -13.97 -8.85
C VAL A 90 5.44 -13.86 -8.43
N GLU A 91 4.55 -14.45 -9.21
CA GLU A 91 3.15 -14.64 -8.83
C GLU A 91 3.05 -15.93 -8.01
N VAL A 92 2.75 -15.78 -6.72
CA VAL A 92 2.52 -16.92 -5.82
C VAL A 92 1.01 -17.09 -5.65
N ALA A 93 0.52 -18.31 -5.85
CA ALA A 93 -0.90 -18.67 -5.71
C ALA A 93 -1.07 -19.85 -4.74
N GLY A 94 -2.31 -20.19 -4.38
CA GLY A 94 -2.62 -21.30 -3.45
C GLY A 94 -2.27 -21.03 -1.99
N LEU A 95 -2.19 -19.76 -1.59
CA LEU A 95 -1.98 -19.34 -0.21
C LEU A 95 -3.29 -19.32 0.58
N ARG A 96 -3.22 -19.38 1.92
CA ARG A 96 -4.39 -19.16 2.77
C ARG A 96 -4.74 -17.67 2.85
N PRO A 97 -6.03 -17.29 2.83
CA PRO A 97 -6.48 -15.91 2.96
C PRO A 97 -6.17 -15.28 4.31
N ASP A 98 -6.13 -13.95 4.31
CA ASP A 98 -5.88 -13.09 5.47
C ASP A 98 -4.62 -13.44 6.30
N ARG A 99 -3.62 -14.07 5.68
CA ARG A 99 -2.47 -14.65 6.37
C ARG A 99 -1.16 -13.94 6.04
N TRP A 100 -0.37 -13.71 7.08
CA TRP A 100 1.00 -13.19 6.95
C TRP A 100 1.96 -14.28 6.47
N TYR A 101 2.87 -13.89 5.57
CA TYR A 101 3.98 -14.69 5.09
C TYR A 101 5.26 -13.85 5.03
N HIS A 102 6.41 -14.53 5.07
CA HIS A 102 7.74 -13.96 4.90
C HIS A 102 8.36 -14.46 3.60
N TYR A 103 9.12 -13.62 2.89
CA TYR A 103 9.76 -14.03 1.65
C TYR A 103 11.15 -13.45 1.47
N ARG A 104 11.97 -14.11 0.66
CA ARG A 104 13.33 -13.67 0.32
C ARG A 104 13.74 -14.19 -1.06
N PHE A 105 14.71 -13.52 -1.66
CA PHE A 105 15.34 -13.91 -2.92
C PHE A 105 16.80 -14.28 -2.71
N MET A 106 17.34 -15.18 -3.54
CA MET A 106 18.76 -15.49 -3.58
C MET A 106 19.29 -15.47 -5.02
N LEU A 107 20.49 -14.93 -5.19
CA LEU A 107 21.27 -15.01 -6.42
C LEU A 107 22.68 -15.48 -6.05
N GLY A 108 23.05 -16.70 -6.46
CA GLY A 108 24.26 -17.35 -5.95
C GLY A 108 24.24 -17.47 -4.42
N ASP A 109 25.23 -16.86 -3.78
CA ASP A 109 25.41 -16.78 -2.32
C ASP A 109 24.74 -15.55 -1.67
N ALA A 110 24.35 -14.55 -2.47
CA ALA A 110 23.67 -13.38 -1.97
C ALA A 110 22.20 -13.70 -1.61
N THR A 111 21.74 -13.16 -0.48
CA THR A 111 20.34 -13.26 -0.03
C THR A 111 19.79 -11.87 0.21
N SER A 112 18.58 -11.59 -0.26
CA SER A 112 17.91 -10.31 -0.07
C SER A 112 17.55 -10.07 1.40
N PRO A 113 17.20 -8.83 1.79
CA PRO A 113 16.42 -8.58 2.99
C PRO A 113 15.14 -9.43 3.00
N VAL A 114 14.66 -9.80 4.19
CA VAL A 114 13.40 -10.54 4.36
C VAL A 114 12.24 -9.57 4.22
N GLY A 115 11.38 -9.81 3.23
CA GLY A 115 10.11 -9.12 3.07
C GLY A 115 8.99 -9.80 3.85
N ARG A 116 7.91 -9.06 4.10
CA ARG A 116 6.68 -9.60 4.70
C ARG A 116 5.48 -9.18 3.87
N THR A 117 4.53 -10.10 3.70
CA THR A 117 3.33 -9.86 2.89
C THR A 117 2.11 -10.53 3.49
N ARG A 118 0.92 -10.12 3.05
CA ARG A 118 -0.36 -10.64 3.53
C ARG A 118 -1.33 -10.79 2.36
N THR A 119 -1.95 -11.96 2.22
CA THR A 119 -3.07 -12.19 1.29
C THR A 119 -4.28 -11.37 1.73
N THR A 120 -5.16 -11.00 0.79
CA THR A 120 -6.41 -10.34 1.15
C THR A 120 -7.35 -11.31 1.89
N PRO A 121 -8.42 -10.81 2.51
CA PRO A 121 -9.60 -11.62 2.80
C PRO A 121 -10.18 -12.25 1.54
N ALA A 122 -11.08 -13.21 1.71
CA ALA A 122 -11.74 -13.92 0.62
C ALA A 122 -12.58 -12.99 -0.31
N PRO A 123 -12.82 -13.38 -1.58
CA PRO A 123 -13.40 -12.52 -2.62
C PRO A 123 -14.84 -12.07 -2.37
N ASP A 124 -15.52 -12.69 -1.40
CA ASP A 124 -16.82 -12.26 -0.88
C ASP A 124 -16.73 -10.96 -0.05
N ALA A 125 -15.53 -10.38 0.09
CA ALA A 125 -15.28 -9.02 0.56
C ALA A 125 -15.12 -8.01 -0.62
N LEU A 126 -16.18 -7.24 -0.97
CA LEU A 126 -16.30 -6.28 -2.11
C LEU A 126 -15.47 -4.97 -1.96
N PRO A 127 -15.06 -4.13 -3.00
CA PRO A 127 -15.91 -3.50 -4.07
C PRO A 127 -15.24 -2.91 -5.41
N GLY A 128 -15.98 -2.14 -6.26
CA GLY A 128 -15.57 -1.48 -7.56
C GLY A 128 -16.02 0.02 -7.85
N ARG A 129 -15.65 0.64 -9.02
CA ARG A 129 -15.55 2.12 -9.45
C ARG A 129 -16.73 2.86 -10.16
N LEU A 130 -16.88 4.22 -10.28
CA LEU A 130 -16.50 5.39 -9.42
C LEU A 130 -17.53 6.59 -9.33
N PRO A 131 -18.25 7.15 -10.35
CA PRO A 131 -19.31 8.16 -10.08
C PRO A 131 -20.70 7.56 -9.88
N ALA A 132 -21.20 6.80 -10.86
CA ALA A 132 -22.33 5.91 -10.66
C ALA A 132 -22.01 4.86 -9.59
N ALA A 133 -20.73 4.54 -9.35
CA ALA A 133 -20.40 3.73 -8.20
C ALA A 133 -20.31 4.50 -6.90
N ARG A 134 -19.98 5.80 -6.88
CA ARG A 134 -20.15 6.59 -5.66
C ARG A 134 -21.62 6.58 -5.29
N ASP A 135 -22.51 6.88 -6.23
CA ASP A 135 -23.94 6.93 -5.94
C ASP A 135 -24.47 5.53 -5.57
N ARG A 136 -24.08 4.46 -6.30
CA ARG A 136 -24.41 3.08 -5.91
C ARG A 136 -23.82 2.68 -4.56
N LEU A 137 -22.59 3.08 -4.24
CA LEU A 137 -21.93 2.79 -2.97
C LEU A 137 -22.65 3.49 -1.83
N LEU A 138 -22.92 4.80 -1.96
CA LEU A 138 -23.63 5.56 -0.96
C LEU A 138 -25.08 5.06 -0.79
N GLN A 139 -25.75 4.68 -1.88
CA GLN A 139 -27.07 4.07 -1.82
C GLN A 139 -27.04 2.69 -1.14
N ALA A 140 -26.05 1.86 -1.46
CA ALA A 140 -25.86 0.56 -0.81
C ALA A 140 -25.57 0.71 0.69
N LEU A 141 -24.69 1.64 1.07
CA LEU A 141 -24.41 1.97 2.48
C LEU A 141 -25.65 2.51 3.20
N ALA A 142 -26.50 3.27 2.51
CA ALA A 142 -27.74 3.79 3.09
C ALA A 142 -28.82 2.71 3.28
N GLN A 143 -28.91 1.74 2.36
CA GLN A 143 -29.90 0.65 2.39
C GLN A 143 -29.47 -0.50 3.30
N HIS A 144 -28.18 -0.80 3.33
CA HIS A 144 -27.58 -1.88 4.09
C HIS A 144 -26.39 -1.34 4.90
N PRO A 145 -26.64 -0.54 5.94
CA PRO A 145 -25.57 0.11 6.69
C PRO A 145 -24.69 -0.95 7.38
N PRO A 146 -23.41 -1.07 6.97
CA PRO A 146 -22.44 -1.82 7.76
C PRO A 146 -22.31 -1.14 9.13
N ARG A 147 -21.96 -1.91 10.17
CA ARG A 147 -21.87 -1.38 11.54
C ARG A 147 -20.96 -0.15 11.64
N ASN A 148 -19.81 -0.20 10.95
CA ASN A 148 -18.86 0.90 10.85
C ASN A 148 -18.25 0.95 9.45
N THR A 149 -18.36 2.08 8.75
CA THR A 149 -17.71 2.28 7.45
C THR A 149 -16.69 3.41 7.53
N VAL A 150 -15.46 3.11 7.13
CA VAL A 150 -14.36 4.08 7.00
C VAL A 150 -13.78 3.97 5.60
N LEU A 151 -13.66 5.11 4.91
CA LEU A 151 -13.05 5.24 3.59
C LEU A 151 -11.65 5.85 3.73
N LEU A 152 -10.68 5.29 3.01
CA LEU A 152 -9.32 5.82 2.94
C LEU A 152 -9.04 6.31 1.52
N GLY A 153 -8.58 7.55 1.43
CA GLY A 153 -8.27 8.23 0.17
C GLY A 153 -6.82 8.69 0.09
N GLY A 154 -6.41 9.13 -1.10
CA GLY A 154 -5.11 9.72 -1.39
C GLY A 154 -5.16 10.48 -2.71
N ASP A 155 -4.08 10.42 -3.50
CA ASP A 155 -3.96 10.98 -4.86
C ASP A 155 -3.95 12.52 -4.94
N ILE A 156 -4.85 13.20 -4.24
CA ILE A 156 -5.02 14.67 -4.35
C ILE A 156 -3.91 15.49 -3.67
N HIS A 157 -2.93 14.84 -3.04
CA HIS A 157 -1.79 15.42 -2.32
C HIS A 157 -2.18 16.38 -1.18
N GLN A 158 -3.30 16.11 -0.51
CA GLN A 158 -3.86 16.96 0.55
C GLN A 158 -4.47 16.08 1.64
N ASN A 159 -4.39 16.50 2.90
CA ASN A 159 -5.15 15.86 3.96
C ASN A 159 -6.61 16.34 3.91
N TYR A 160 -7.55 15.41 3.85
CA TYR A 160 -8.96 15.67 4.12
C TYR A 160 -9.50 14.71 5.16
N VAL A 161 -10.34 15.23 6.05
CA VAL A 161 -11.16 14.42 6.96
C VAL A 161 -12.60 14.85 6.73
N CYS A 162 -13.45 13.90 6.36
CA CYS A 162 -14.82 14.20 5.95
C CYS A 162 -15.83 13.28 6.63
N ASN A 163 -17.02 13.83 6.87
CA ASN A 163 -18.23 13.06 7.00
C ASN A 163 -18.72 12.66 5.60
N VAL A 164 -18.96 11.37 5.39
CA VAL A 164 -19.57 10.88 4.16
C VAL A 164 -21.08 10.94 4.34
N MET A 165 -21.73 11.86 3.63
CA MET A 165 -23.15 12.13 3.81
C MET A 165 -24.02 11.18 2.97
N ALA A 166 -25.21 10.87 3.46
CA ALA A 166 -26.22 10.20 2.67
C ALA A 166 -26.61 11.07 1.47
N PRO A 167 -26.92 10.47 0.29
CA PRO A 167 -27.35 11.22 -0.87
C PRO A 167 -28.53 12.13 -0.51
N HIS A 168 -28.37 13.44 -0.75
CA HIS A 168 -29.46 14.40 -0.61
C HIS A 168 -30.07 14.63 -2.00
N GLY A 169 -31.24 14.03 -2.23
CA GLY A 169 -32.06 14.41 -3.37
C GLY A 169 -32.63 15.83 -3.20
N PRO A 170 -33.04 16.50 -4.29
CA PRO A 170 -33.63 17.85 -4.24
C PRO A 170 -34.92 17.96 -3.40
N HIS A 171 -35.50 16.83 -2.96
CA HIS A 171 -36.71 16.75 -2.14
C HIS A 171 -36.51 15.97 -0.82
N ALA A 172 -35.27 15.76 -0.38
CA ALA A 172 -35.01 15.07 0.87
C ALA A 172 -35.48 15.91 2.07
N HIS A 173 -36.41 15.37 2.87
CA HIS A 173 -36.86 15.96 4.13
C HIS A 173 -36.16 15.27 5.30
N GLY A 174 -35.46 16.03 6.15
CA GLY A 174 -34.79 15.53 7.36
C GLY A 174 -33.39 16.12 7.57
N ALA A 175 -32.80 15.84 8.73
CA ALA A 175 -31.44 16.26 9.02
C ALA A 175 -30.41 15.48 8.18
N PRO A 176 -29.27 16.09 7.80
CA PRO A 176 -28.21 15.40 7.06
C PRO A 176 -27.71 14.18 7.83
N ARG A 177 -27.79 12.99 7.22
CA ARG A 177 -27.32 11.73 7.84
C ARG A 177 -25.90 11.41 7.40
N ILE A 178 -25.03 11.14 8.37
CA ILE A 178 -23.66 10.64 8.13
C ILE A 178 -23.74 9.12 7.92
N LEU A 179 -23.17 8.63 6.84
CA LEU A 179 -23.09 7.21 6.51
C LEU A 179 -21.73 6.59 6.90
N ALA A 180 -20.65 7.35 6.74
CA ALA A 180 -19.30 6.85 6.93
C ALA A 180 -18.33 7.98 7.31
N SER A 181 -17.12 7.58 7.67
CA SER A 181 -15.98 8.45 7.91
C SER A 181 -15.00 8.36 6.75
N GLU A 182 -14.43 9.47 6.30
CA GLU A 182 -13.37 9.48 5.28
C GLU A 182 -12.10 10.14 5.81
N PHE A 183 -10.97 9.47 5.56
CA PHE A 183 -9.62 10.02 5.79
C PHE A 183 -8.84 9.94 4.48
N CYS A 184 -8.66 11.09 3.83
CA CYS A 184 -7.79 11.22 2.68
C CYS A 184 -6.41 11.68 3.14
N GLY A 185 -5.40 10.83 2.94
CA GLY A 185 -4.02 11.15 3.30
C GLY A 185 -3.39 12.14 2.32
N THR A 186 -2.55 13.03 2.84
CA THR A 186 -1.65 13.82 2.00
C THR A 186 -0.59 12.96 1.30
N SER A 187 0.21 13.58 0.46
CA SER A 187 1.38 12.96 -0.17
C SER A 187 2.58 12.92 0.78
N ILE A 188 3.50 11.99 0.51
CA ILE A 188 4.81 11.96 1.16
C ILE A 188 5.64 13.19 0.75
N SER A 189 5.63 13.57 -0.54
CA SER A 189 6.48 14.67 -1.05
C SER A 189 5.86 15.51 -2.16
N SER A 190 4.96 14.96 -2.99
CA SER A 190 4.34 15.66 -4.12
C SER A 190 3.56 16.92 -3.71
N ARG A 191 3.62 18.01 -4.47
CA ARG A 191 2.88 19.25 -4.14
C ARG A 191 1.42 19.20 -4.61
N ALA A 192 0.52 19.85 -3.87
CA ALA A 192 -0.94 19.87 -4.13
C ALA A 192 -1.39 20.74 -5.31
N GLY A 193 -0.51 21.60 -5.85
CA GLY A 193 -0.87 22.48 -6.98
C GLY A 193 -1.94 23.54 -6.65
N THR A 194 -2.23 23.78 -5.37
CA THR A 194 -3.20 24.77 -4.87
C THR A 194 -2.65 25.49 -3.62
N THR A 195 -3.37 26.48 -3.09
CA THR A 195 -3.01 27.21 -1.86
C THR A 195 -3.98 26.90 -0.72
N GLN A 196 -3.54 27.09 0.52
CA GLN A 196 -4.41 26.84 1.67
C GLN A 196 -5.63 27.78 1.68
N GLU A 197 -5.54 29.03 1.21
CA GLU A 197 -6.72 29.90 1.16
C GLU A 197 -7.80 29.38 0.21
N LYS A 198 -7.41 28.80 -0.94
CA LYS A 198 -8.36 28.20 -1.89
C LYS A 198 -9.03 26.98 -1.29
N VAL A 199 -8.26 26.13 -0.60
CA VAL A 199 -8.77 24.95 0.09
C VAL A 199 -9.72 25.33 1.23
N ASP A 200 -9.37 26.32 2.03
CA ASP A 200 -10.24 26.84 3.08
C ASP A 200 -11.53 27.44 2.50
N ALA A 201 -11.47 28.11 1.34
CA ALA A 201 -12.66 28.60 0.64
C ALA A 201 -13.58 27.46 0.17
N ILE A 202 -13.02 26.35 -0.32
CA ILE A 202 -13.80 25.15 -0.67
C ILE A 202 -14.42 24.55 0.60
N ALA A 203 -13.62 24.35 1.66
CA ALA A 203 -14.10 23.76 2.91
C ALA A 203 -15.25 24.56 3.54
N ARG A 204 -15.22 25.91 3.48
CA ARG A 204 -16.33 26.77 3.95
C ARG A 204 -17.68 26.48 3.29
N HIS A 205 -17.69 26.02 2.04
CA HIS A 205 -18.92 25.66 1.31
C HIS A 205 -19.29 24.18 1.46
N ASN A 206 -18.45 23.39 2.11
CA ASN A 206 -18.59 21.95 2.24
C ASN A 206 -18.59 21.57 3.73
N PRO A 207 -19.71 21.75 4.46
CA PRO A 207 -19.75 21.60 5.92
C PRO A 207 -19.51 20.17 6.42
N HIS A 208 -19.45 19.20 5.50
CA HIS A 208 -19.07 17.82 5.80
C HIS A 208 -17.54 17.63 5.90
N VAL A 209 -16.74 18.62 5.46
CA VAL A 209 -15.27 18.62 5.58
C VAL A 209 -14.88 19.12 6.97
N LEU A 210 -14.25 18.25 7.76
CA LEU A 210 -13.82 18.50 9.14
C LEU A 210 -12.38 19.00 9.23
N LEU A 211 -11.53 18.60 8.28
CA LEU A 211 -10.17 19.09 8.13
C LEU A 211 -9.81 19.10 6.65
N ALA A 212 -9.13 20.15 6.20
CA ALA A 212 -8.55 20.26 4.86
C ALA A 212 -7.20 20.96 4.91
N ARG A 213 -6.10 20.26 4.63
CA ARG A 213 -4.73 20.82 4.65
C ARG A 213 -3.95 20.40 3.43
N CYS A 214 -3.59 21.36 2.58
CA CYS A 214 -2.88 21.09 1.32
C CYS A 214 -1.38 21.35 1.37
N GLU A 215 -0.92 22.07 2.38
CA GLU A 215 0.50 22.44 2.51
C GLU A 215 1.31 21.39 3.28
N GLU A 216 0.64 20.58 4.09
CA GLU A 216 1.27 19.57 4.94
C GLU A 216 1.60 18.29 4.16
N ARG A 217 2.82 17.75 4.36
CA ARG A 217 3.25 16.45 3.83
C ARG A 217 3.47 15.47 4.96
N GLY A 218 3.23 14.20 4.71
CA GLY A 218 3.34 13.16 5.72
C GLY A 218 2.43 11.97 5.43
N TYR A 219 1.82 11.40 6.47
CA TYR A 219 1.07 10.15 6.39
C TYR A 219 0.06 10.01 7.53
N GLY A 220 -0.96 9.18 7.34
CA GLY A 220 -1.89 8.79 8.40
C GLY A 220 -1.44 7.50 9.10
N LEU A 221 -1.55 7.46 10.43
CA LEU A 221 -1.42 6.25 11.23
C LEU A 221 -2.80 5.84 11.74
N CYS A 222 -3.23 4.61 11.44
CA CYS A 222 -4.54 4.10 11.84
C CYS A 222 -4.39 2.99 12.88
N ASP A 223 -4.86 3.24 14.10
CA ASP A 223 -4.96 2.24 15.17
C ASP A 223 -6.41 1.74 15.24
N ILE A 224 -6.60 0.43 15.04
CA ILE A 224 -7.93 -0.18 14.87
C ILE A 224 -8.14 -1.25 15.94
N THR A 225 -9.22 -1.12 16.70
CA THR A 225 -9.71 -2.10 17.68
C THR A 225 -11.16 -2.47 17.37
N PRO A 226 -11.73 -3.52 18.00
CA PRO A 226 -13.12 -3.89 17.78
C PRO A 226 -14.14 -2.77 18.09
N THR A 227 -13.79 -1.80 18.93
CA THR A 227 -14.70 -0.73 19.39
C THR A 227 -14.29 0.66 18.92
N ARG A 228 -13.13 0.81 18.27
CA ARG A 228 -12.57 2.12 17.95
C ARG A 228 -11.63 2.08 16.75
N TRP A 229 -11.82 3.04 15.85
CA TRP A 229 -10.81 3.43 14.86
C TRP A 229 -10.20 4.76 15.27
N THR A 230 -8.88 4.87 15.29
CA THR A 230 -8.18 6.14 15.52
C THR A 230 -7.27 6.45 14.34
N THR A 231 -7.41 7.63 13.75
CA THR A 231 -6.50 8.14 12.73
C THR A 231 -5.67 9.28 13.32
N THR A 232 -4.35 9.12 13.36
CA THR A 232 -3.41 10.21 13.66
C THR A 232 -2.77 10.69 12.37
N LEU A 233 -3.01 11.94 12.00
CA LEU A 233 -2.37 12.58 10.85
C LEU A 233 -1.00 13.09 11.27
N ARG A 234 0.05 12.53 10.68
CA ARG A 234 1.44 12.94 10.91
C ARG A 234 1.90 13.82 9.76
N ALA A 235 2.53 14.95 10.10
CA ALA A 235 3.10 15.88 9.14
C ALA A 235 4.59 16.08 9.42
N LEU A 236 5.35 16.42 8.38
CA LEU A 236 6.77 16.78 8.46
C LEU A 236 6.92 18.29 8.42
N ARG A 237 7.81 18.85 9.25
CA ARG A 237 8.10 20.30 9.21
C ARG A 237 8.72 20.73 7.89
N ASP A 238 9.53 19.86 7.30
CA ASP A 238 10.17 20.06 6.01
C ASP A 238 10.36 18.70 5.32
N PRO A 239 9.57 18.37 4.30
CA PRO A 239 9.65 17.09 3.59
C PRO A 239 10.91 16.97 2.70
N LEU A 240 11.66 18.05 2.48
CA LEU A 240 12.89 18.04 1.69
C LEU A 240 14.13 17.80 2.53
N ASN A 241 14.01 17.85 3.87
CA ASN A 241 15.09 17.64 4.80
C ASN A 241 14.96 16.27 5.49
N ALA A 242 15.92 15.37 5.26
CA ALA A 242 15.92 14.02 5.83
C ALA A 242 15.97 13.98 7.36
N GLY A 243 16.49 15.01 8.02
CA GLY A 243 16.51 15.13 9.48
C GLY A 243 15.28 15.82 10.09
N SER A 244 14.29 16.17 9.26
CA SER A 244 13.13 16.94 9.69
C SER A 244 12.23 16.16 10.64
N ALA A 245 11.78 16.81 11.70
CA ALA A 245 10.91 16.20 12.68
C ALA A 245 9.49 15.99 12.12
N ALA A 246 8.91 14.83 12.43
CA ALA A 246 7.49 14.58 12.28
C ALA A 246 6.73 15.10 13.50
N TYR A 247 5.55 15.67 13.28
CA TYR A 247 4.64 16.14 14.32
C TYR A 247 3.20 15.65 14.06
N THR A 248 2.35 15.68 15.08
CA THR A 248 0.93 15.33 14.92
C THR A 248 0.19 16.57 14.44
N LEU A 249 -0.36 16.51 13.24
CA LEU A 249 -1.19 17.56 12.67
C LEU A 249 -2.58 17.56 13.31
N ALA A 250 -3.20 16.38 13.39
CA ALA A 250 -4.51 16.18 14.01
C ALA A 250 -4.70 14.71 14.36
N ARG A 251 -5.68 14.46 15.24
CA ARG A 251 -6.11 13.10 15.59
C ARG A 251 -7.63 13.05 15.59
N PHE A 252 -8.17 11.95 15.07
CA PHE A 252 -9.60 11.70 14.98
C PHE A 252 -9.92 10.28 15.42
N VAL A 253 -11.11 10.09 15.97
CA VAL A 253 -11.67 8.81 16.38
C VAL A 253 -13.00 8.57 15.69
N VAL A 254 -13.25 7.31 15.32
CA VAL A 254 -14.57 6.80 14.96
C VAL A 254 -14.90 5.70 15.97
N GLU A 255 -15.97 5.92 16.73
CA GLU A 255 -16.45 4.96 17.72
C GLU A 255 -17.36 3.93 17.06
N ASP A 256 -17.36 2.71 17.60
CA ASP A 256 -18.26 1.67 17.13
C ASP A 256 -19.74 2.11 17.21
N GLY A 257 -20.46 1.91 16.11
CA GLY A 257 -21.86 2.28 15.95
C GLY A 257 -22.11 3.78 15.73
N ARG A 258 -21.04 4.59 15.64
CA ARG A 258 -21.15 6.05 15.47
C ARG A 258 -20.35 6.51 14.24
N PRO A 259 -20.99 6.60 13.05
CA PRO A 259 -20.33 7.08 11.85
C PRO A 259 -19.96 8.56 11.97
N GLY A 260 -18.82 8.93 11.40
CA GLY A 260 -18.30 10.30 11.39
C GLY A 260 -17.07 10.49 12.30
N PRO A 261 -15.96 11.07 11.80
CA PRO A 261 -14.78 11.36 12.60
C PRO A 261 -15.09 12.37 13.72
N GLN A 262 -14.60 12.11 14.92
CA GLN A 262 -14.62 13.04 16.06
C GLN A 262 -13.18 13.45 16.40
N PRO A 263 -12.89 14.75 16.62
CA PRO A 263 -11.58 15.17 17.11
C PRO A 263 -11.23 14.46 18.43
N ALA A 264 -9.95 14.09 18.61
CA ALA A 264 -9.45 13.36 19.76
C ALA A 264 -8.13 13.91 20.30
#